data_AF-A0A1Z4RBY7-F1
#
_entry.id   AF-A0A1Z4RBY7-F1
#
_cell.length_a   1.000
_cell.length_b   1.000
_cell.length_c   1.000
_cell.angle_alpha   90.00
_cell.angle_beta   90.00
_cell.angle_gamma   90.00
#
_symmetry.space_group_name_H-M   'P 1'
#
loop_
_entity.id
_entity.type
_entity.pdbx_description
1 polymer ?
#
loop_
_entity_poly.entity_id
_entity_poly.type
_entity_poly.pdbx_seq_one_letter_code
_entity_poly.pdbx_strand_id
1 'polypeptide(L)' 'MGTGLRAGDALHLAIARNRSIENLLSLDRQLIDAARKLNIPSDSSGIL' A
#
# COMPACT_ATOMS: atom_id res chain seq x y z
N MET A 1 -10.02 17.63 -1.40
CA MET A 1 -10.58 16.27 -1.17
C MET A 1 -9.44 15.38 -0.72
N GLY A 2 -9.55 14.76 0.45
CA GLY A 2 -8.46 13.95 1.03
C GLY A 2 -8.23 12.66 0.24
N THR A 3 -7.02 12.10 0.34
CA THR A 3 -6.56 10.95 -0.44
C THR A 3 -7.32 9.64 -0.18
N GLY A 4 -8.24 9.60 0.79
CA GLY A 4 -8.90 8.37 1.27
C GLY A 4 -8.01 7.52 2.20
N LEU A 5 -6.70 7.82 2.26
CA LEU A 5 -5.77 7.13 3.14
C LEU A 5 -5.92 7.58 4.59
N ARG A 6 -5.94 6.60 5.49
CA ARG A 6 -5.79 6.82 6.94
C ARG A 6 -4.33 7.10 7.26
N ALA A 7 -4.07 7.75 8.39
CA ALA A 7 -2.69 8.00 8.84
C ALA A 7 -1.87 6.70 8.97
N GLY A 8 -2.51 5.60 9.38
CA GLY A 8 -1.87 4.28 9.43
C GLY A 8 -1.43 3.77 8.05
N ASP A 9 -2.20 4.02 7.00
CA ASP A 9 -1.87 3.59 5.64
C ASP A 9 -0.61 4.31 5.14
N ALA A 10 -0.52 5.61 5.41
CA ALA A 10 0.67 6.41 5.08
C ALA A 10 1.93 5.88 5.79
N LEU A 11 1.82 5.44 7.05
CA LEU A 11 2.95 4.84 7.78
C LEU A 11 3.38 3.51 7.15
N HIS A 12 2.44 2.63 6.81
CA HIS A 12 2.76 1.37 6.13
C HIS A 12 3.49 1.62 4.80
N LEU A 13 3.01 2.57 3.99
CA LEU A 13 3.64 2.94 2.73
C LEU A 13 5.05 3.50 2.91
N ALA A 14 5.26 4.35 3.93
CA ALA A 14 6.58 4.89 4.25
C ALA A 14 7.58 3.79 4.64
N ILE A 15 7.15 2.83 5.47
CA ILE A 15 7.98 1.68 5.86
C ILE A 15 8.29 0.81 4.63
N ALA A 16 7.28 0.47 3.84
CA ALA A 16 7.44 -0.33 2.63
C ALA A 16 8.45 0.28 1.65
N ARG A 17 8.35 1.59 1.41
CA ARG A 17 9.26 2.33 0.54
C ARG A 17 10.70 2.34 1.06
N ASN A 18 10.88 2.53 2.37
CA ASN A 18 12.20 2.68 2.98
C ASN A 18 12.91 1.35 3.24
N ARG A 19 12.19 0.22 3.22
CA ARG A 19 12.75 -1.11 3.50
C ARG A 19 12.91 -1.99 2.26
N SER A 20 12.62 -1.47 1.06
CA SER A 20 12.72 -2.21 -0.21
C SER A 20 12.08 -3.60 -0.12
N ILE A 21 10.86 -3.65 0.41
CA ILE A 21 10.11 -4.90 0.51
C ILE A 21 9.85 -5.49 -0.88
N GLU A 22 9.77 -6.81 -0.97
CA GLU A 22 9.44 -7.48 -2.23
C GLU A 22 7.99 -7.18 -2.66
N ASN A 23 7.04 -7.21 -1.71
CA ASN A 23 5.63 -7.00 -2.00
C ASN A 23 4.83 -6.57 -0.76
N LEU A 24 3.91 -5.61 -0.92
CA LEU A 24 2.94 -5.20 0.11
C LEU A 24 1.64 -5.99 -0.06
N LEU A 25 1.36 -6.90 0.88
CA LEU A 25 0.13 -7.68 0.87
C LEU A 25 -0.94 -7.01 1.74
N SER A 26 -2.13 -6.80 1.18
CA SER A 26 -3.25 -6.22 1.92
C SER A 26 -4.61 -6.68 1.36
N LEU A 27 -5.62 -6.71 2.23
CA LEU A 27 -7.03 -6.87 1.82
C LEU A 27 -7.74 -5.51 1.67
N ASP A 28 -7.04 -4.41 1.93
CA ASP A 28 -7.57 -3.07 1.70
C ASP A 28 -7.22 -2.61 0.28
N ARG A 29 -8.24 -2.53 -0.57
CA ARG A 29 -8.11 -2.08 -1.97
C ARG A 29 -7.55 -0.66 -2.07
N GLN A 30 -7.91 0.24 -1.16
CA GLN A 30 -7.41 1.61 -1.20
C GLN A 30 -5.93 1.69 -0.86
N LEU A 31 -5.46 0.85 0.08
CA LEU A 31 -4.03 0.75 0.39
C LEU A 31 -3.24 0.16 -0.78
N ILE A 32 -3.76 -0.89 -1.44
CA ILE A 32 -3.15 -1.47 -2.65
C ILE A 32 -3.05 -0.42 -3.76
N ASP A 33 -4.14 0.30 -4.04
CA ASP A 33 -4.14 1.32 -5.09
C ASP A 33 -3.20 2.49 -4.76
N ALA A 34 -3.08 2.86 -3.48
CA ALA A 34 -2.11 3.85 -3.04
C ALA A 34 -0.67 3.37 -3.19
N ALA A 35 -0.37 2.12 -2.82
CA ALA A 35 0.94 1.52 -2.99
C ALA A 35 1.38 1.50 -4.47
N ARG A 36 0.46 1.10 -5.37
CA ARG A 36 0.68 1.11 -6.82
C ARG A 36 1.00 2.51 -7.34
N LYS A 37 0.28 3.55 -6.90
CA LYS A 37 0.57 4.95 -7.26
C LYS A 37 1.95 5.42 -6.82
N LEU A 38 2.52 4.80 -5.79
CA LEU A 38 3.87 5.08 -5.29
C LEU A 38 4.94 4.14 -5.86
N ASN A 39 4.59 3.31 -6.85
CA ASN A 39 5.45 2.27 -7.42
C ASN A 39 5.99 1.29 -6.37
N ILE A 40 5.17 0.96 -5.37
CA ILE A 40 5.43 -0.11 -4.41
C ILE A 40 4.69 -1.36 -4.92
N PRO A 41 5.36 -2.49 -5.12
CA PRO A 41 4.70 -3.74 -5.49
C PRO A 41 3.65 -4.09 -4.43
N SER A 42 2.43 -4.42 -4.85
CA SER A 42 1.35 -4.75 -3.92
C SER A 42 0.25 -5.60 -4.57
N ASP A 43 -0.27 -6.56 -3.81
CA ASP A 43 -1.43 -7.38 -4.18
C ASP A 43 -2.22 -7.87 -2.97
N SER A 44 -3.28 -8.65 -3.24
CA SER A 44 -4.22 -9.21 -2.27
C SER A 44 -4.01 -10.71 -2.01
N SER A 45 -2.86 -11.25 -2.38
CA SER A 45 -2.55 -12.66 -2.51
C SER A 45 -3.56 -13.42 -3.40
N GLY A 46 -4.14 -12.74 -4.39
CA GLY A 46 -5.16 -13.30 -5.29
C GLY A 46 -6.57 -13.38 -4.69
N ILE A 47 -6.83 -12.71 -3.56
CA ILE A 47 -8.12 -12.76 -2.86
C ILE A 47 -9.11 -11.70 -3.38
N LEU A 48 -8.62 -10.61 -3.97
CA LEU A 48 -9.43 -9.43 -4.37
C LEU A 48 -9.47 -9.13 -5.85
#